data_AF-A0A554LKP5-F1
#
_entry.id   AF-A0A554LKP5-F1
#
_cell.length_a   1.000
_cell.length_b   1.000
_cell.length_c   1.000
_cell.angle_alpha   90.00
_cell.angle_beta   90.00
_cell.angle_gamma   90.00
#
_symmetry.space_group_name_H-M   'P 1'
#
loop_
_entity.id
_entity.type
_entity.pdbx_description
1 polymer ?
#
loop_
_entity_poly.entity_id
_entity_poly.type
_entity_poly.pdbx_seq_one_letter_code
_entity_poly.pdbx_strand_id
1 'polypeptide(L)'
;MADKKETISPTDKPVFFWQTTEFESHKKPKGWLISQSRTSGKKKSYAIYDQGITIDDRVYGFDQLKSFWIFDSQGRAIVRFEQLSRLALPIEMPIDLENPEQVRLFLSKHLPEAEDRGEDVADKINRWIKF
;
A
#
# COMPACT_ATOMS: atom_id res chain seq x y z
N MET A 1 13.06 0.46 32.64
CA MET A 1 12.29 -0.26 31.60
C MET A 1 12.78 0.21 30.26
N ALA A 2 13.36 -0.68 29.45
CA ALA A 2 13.99 -0.32 28.18
C ALA A 2 12.94 -0.24 27.05
N ASP A 3 12.85 0.94 26.45
CA ASP A 3 12.11 1.25 25.22
C ASP A 3 12.78 0.49 24.06
N LYS A 4 12.20 -0.64 23.64
CA LYS A 4 12.65 -1.36 22.45
C LYS A 4 12.17 -0.61 21.23
N LYS A 5 13.04 0.24 20.68
CA LYS A 5 12.90 0.71 19.31
C LYS A 5 13.33 -0.42 18.38
N GLU A 6 12.34 -1.17 17.88
CA GLU A 6 12.53 -2.22 16.89
C GLU A 6 13.00 -1.58 15.59
N THR A 7 14.33 -1.50 15.48
CA THR A 7 15.01 -1.05 14.28
C THR A 7 14.95 -2.22 13.31
N ILE A 8 14.07 -2.14 12.31
CA ILE A 8 14.13 -2.94 11.07
C ILE A 8 15.58 -3.10 10.62
N SER A 9 16.11 -4.31 10.82
CA SER A 9 17.50 -4.66 10.53
C SER A 9 17.59 -5.09 9.05
N PRO A 10 18.60 -4.64 8.29
CA PRO A 10 18.71 -4.86 6.83
C PRO A 10 18.92 -6.33 6.40
N THR A 11 18.88 -7.28 7.32
CA THR A 11 19.01 -8.74 7.07
C THR A 11 17.66 -9.44 6.97
N ASP A 12 16.55 -8.75 7.29
CA ASP A 12 15.21 -9.34 7.19
C ASP A 12 14.81 -9.48 5.72
N LYS A 13 14.40 -10.70 5.32
CA LYS A 13 13.95 -10.94 3.94
C LYS A 13 12.55 -10.34 3.78
N PRO A 14 12.30 -9.52 2.75
CA PRO A 14 10.95 -9.00 2.52
C PRO A 14 10.00 -10.16 2.27
N VAL A 15 8.88 -10.17 2.99
CA VAL A 15 7.79 -11.15 2.80
C VAL A 15 7.15 -10.94 1.44
N PHE A 16 6.99 -9.67 1.06
CA PHE A 16 6.52 -9.27 -0.26
C PHE A 16 7.41 -8.16 -0.80
N PHE A 17 7.78 -8.21 -2.09
CA PHE A 17 8.56 -7.18 -2.76
C PHE A 17 8.11 -7.03 -4.21
N TRP A 18 7.72 -5.83 -4.61
CA TRP A 18 7.36 -5.54 -5.98
C TRP A 18 7.69 -4.10 -6.38
N GLN A 19 7.74 -3.88 -7.69
CA GLN A 19 7.93 -2.54 -8.26
C GLN A 19 6.73 -2.24 -9.16
N THR A 20 6.05 -1.12 -8.93
CA THR A 20 5.02 -0.65 -9.86
C THR A 20 5.47 0.64 -10.54
N THR A 21 5.01 0.81 -11.78
CA THR A 21 5.18 2.08 -12.49
C THR A 21 3.98 2.94 -12.10
N GLU A 22 4.18 3.84 -11.13
CA GLU A 22 3.14 4.79 -10.76
C GLU A 22 2.96 5.75 -11.94
N PHE A 23 2.01 5.44 -12.82
CA PHE A 23 1.58 6.37 -13.84
C PHE A 23 0.71 7.40 -13.12
N GLU A 24 1.19 8.64 -12.99
CA GLU A 24 0.43 9.74 -12.40
C GLU A 24 -0.91 9.88 -13.15
N SER A 25 -1.94 9.23 -12.64
CA SER A 25 -3.30 9.34 -13.18
C SER A 25 -3.96 10.56 -12.55
N HIS A 26 -3.46 11.77 -12.80
CA HIS A 26 -4.19 12.99 -12.47
C HIS A 26 -4.32 13.94 -13.67
N LYS A 27 -5.59 14.12 -14.06
CA LYS A 27 -6.23 15.20 -14.81
C LYS A 27 -5.41 15.85 -15.92
N LYS A 28 -5.72 15.49 -17.17
CA LYS A 28 -5.45 16.35 -18.31
C LYS A 28 -6.33 17.62 -18.21
N PRO A 29 -5.77 18.83 -18.04
CA PRO A 29 -6.55 20.04 -18.25
C PRO A 29 -6.93 20.15 -19.74
N LYS A 30 -8.07 20.81 -20.00
CA LYS A 30 -8.75 20.94 -21.30
C LYS A 30 -7.98 21.78 -22.36
N GLY A 31 -6.66 21.89 -22.24
CA GLY A 31 -5.79 22.74 -23.07
C GLY A 31 -4.45 22.08 -23.42
N TRP A 32 -4.41 20.76 -23.61
CA TRP A 32 -3.23 20.01 -24.05
C TRP A 32 -2.91 20.30 -25.53
N LEU A 33 -2.31 21.45 -25.78
CA LEU A 33 -1.51 21.69 -26.98
C LEU A 33 -0.12 22.07 -26.47
N ILE A 34 0.88 21.31 -26.94
CA ILE A 34 2.32 21.52 -26.73
C ILE A 34 2.84 21.12 -25.33
N SER A 35 3.00 19.82 -25.07
CA SER A 35 4.19 19.34 -24.35
C SER A 35 4.35 17.82 -24.51
N GLN A 36 5.30 17.39 -25.34
CA GLN A 36 5.81 16.02 -25.28
C GLN A 36 6.76 15.90 -24.08
N SER A 37 6.20 16.02 -22.88
CA SER A 37 6.92 15.58 -21.70
C SER A 37 6.99 14.07 -21.81
N ARG A 38 8.20 13.54 -22.02
CA ARG A 38 8.49 12.13 -21.81
C ARG A 38 8.20 11.86 -20.33
N THR A 39 6.96 11.48 -20.03
CA THR A 39 6.56 11.05 -18.69
C THR A 39 7.26 9.72 -18.43
N SER A 40 8.54 9.78 -18.06
CA SER A 40 9.26 8.65 -17.55
C SER A 40 8.63 8.34 -16.20
N GLY A 41 7.59 7.49 -16.21
CA GLY A 41 6.90 7.05 -15.00
C GLY A 41 7.95 6.63 -13.99
N LYS A 42 7.99 7.29 -12.82
CA LYS A 42 8.93 6.93 -11.77
C LYS A 42 8.49 5.57 -11.24
N LYS A 43 9.38 4.58 -11.34
CA LYS A 43 9.15 3.28 -10.71
C LYS A 43 9.25 3.48 -9.20
N LYS A 44 8.21 3.09 -8.46
CA LYS A 44 8.26 3.02 -7.01
C LYS A 44 8.46 1.57 -6.61
N SER A 45 9.38 1.35 -5.67
CA SER A 45 9.60 0.03 -5.07
C SER A 45 8.77 -0.09 -3.80
N TYR A 46 8.15 -1.23 -3.58
CA TYR A 46 7.34 -1.52 -2.40
C TYR A 46 7.82 -2.83 -1.80
N ALA A 47 7.97 -2.87 -0.49
CA ALA A 47 8.23 -4.11 0.22
C ALA A 47 7.48 -4.16 1.54
N ILE A 48 6.98 -5.34 1.90
CA ILE A 48 6.38 -5.62 3.18
C ILE A 48 7.32 -6.54 3.95
N TYR A 49 7.65 -6.15 5.17
CA TYR A 49 8.42 -6.92 6.14
C TYR A 49 7.51 -7.32 7.31
N ASP A 50 8.02 -8.19 8.19
CA ASP A 50 7.30 -8.62 9.40
C ASP A 50 6.99 -7.48 10.37
N GLN A 51 7.80 -6.43 10.35
CA GLN A 51 7.73 -5.31 11.29
C GLN A 51 7.17 -4.02 10.68
N GLY A 52 6.92 -4.00 9.36
CA GLY A 52 6.45 -2.81 8.69
C GLY A 52 6.50 -2.89 7.18
N ILE A 53 6.35 -1.75 6.53
CA ILE A 53 6.39 -1.61 5.08
C ILE A 53 7.47 -0.62 4.67
N THR A 54 7.99 -0.81 3.48
CA THR A 54 8.89 0.13 2.82
C THR A 54 8.32 0.56 1.49
N ILE A 55 8.43 1.85 1.24
CA ILE A 55 8.01 2.47 0.00
C ILE A 55 9.18 3.33 -0.46
N ASP A 56 9.81 2.90 -1.53
CA ASP A 56 11.03 3.49 -2.08
C ASP A 56 12.16 3.47 -1.04
N ASP A 57 12.60 4.63 -0.53
CA ASP A 57 13.59 4.77 0.54
C ASP A 57 12.96 4.95 1.94
N ARG A 58 11.62 5.02 2.03
CA ARG A 58 10.92 5.30 3.29
C ARG A 58 10.50 4.00 3.96
N VAL A 59 10.71 3.94 5.27
CA VAL A 59 10.27 2.82 6.11
C VAL A 59 9.17 3.30 7.06
N TYR A 60 8.10 2.53 7.12
CA TYR A 60 6.96 2.72 8.00
C TYR A 60 6.78 1.46 8.84
N GLY A 61 7.09 1.55 10.13
CA GLY A 61 6.82 0.46 11.08
C GLY A 61 5.32 0.29 11.30
N PHE A 62 4.87 -0.94 11.58
CA PHE A 62 3.46 -1.16 11.93
C PHE A 62 3.05 -0.40 13.20
N ASP A 63 4.00 -0.10 14.08
CA ASP A 63 3.80 0.76 15.26
C ASP A 63 3.45 2.22 14.93
N GLN A 64 3.67 2.67 13.69
CA GLN A 64 3.36 4.02 13.21
C GLN A 64 2.04 4.05 12.39
N LEU A 65 1.48 2.88 12.12
CA LEU A 65 0.25 2.71 11.35
C LEU A 65 -0.88 2.35 12.31
N LYS A 66 -2.04 2.97 12.10
CA LYS A 66 -3.22 2.81 12.95
C LYS A 66 -4.14 1.72 12.44
N SER A 67 -4.41 1.74 11.14
CA SER A 67 -5.28 0.77 10.47
C SER A 67 -4.97 0.74 8.98
N PHE A 68 -5.44 -0.30 8.30
CA PHE A 68 -5.34 -0.41 6.86
C PHE A 68 -6.68 -0.81 6.25
N TRP A 69 -6.87 -0.53 4.97
CA TRP A 69 -7.96 -1.09 4.17
C TRP A 69 -7.51 -1.25 2.74
N ILE A 70 -8.10 -2.21 2.05
CA ILE A 70 -7.82 -2.47 0.63
C ILE A 70 -9.05 -2.07 -0.16
N PHE A 71 -8.85 -1.34 -1.26
CA PHE A 71 -9.91 -0.97 -2.18
C PHE A 71 -9.45 -1.12 -3.63
N ASP A 72 -10.39 -1.27 -4.54
CA ASP A 72 -10.11 -1.44 -5.96
C ASP A 72 -10.19 -0.07 -6.61
N SER A 73 -9.12 0.32 -7.31
CA SER A 73 -9.07 1.57 -8.04
C SER A 73 -8.62 1.31 -9.47
N GLN A 74 -9.53 1.57 -10.42
CA GLN A 74 -9.26 1.38 -11.85
C GLN A 74 -8.77 -0.05 -12.20
N GLY A 75 -9.28 -1.07 -11.52
CA GLY A 75 -8.89 -2.47 -11.74
C GLY A 75 -7.56 -2.87 -11.09
N ARG A 76 -7.07 -2.08 -10.13
CA ARG A 76 -5.90 -2.37 -9.30
C ARG A 76 -6.29 -2.36 -7.83
N ALA A 77 -5.87 -3.38 -7.08
CA ALA A 77 -5.99 -3.36 -5.64
C ALA A 77 -5.00 -2.34 -5.05
N ILE A 78 -5.48 -1.45 -4.19
CA ILE A 78 -4.67 -0.48 -3.47
C ILE A 78 -4.89 -0.68 -1.98
N VAL A 79 -3.80 -0.90 -1.24
CA VAL A 79 -3.83 -0.82 0.23
C VAL A 79 -3.60 0.62 0.61
N ARG A 80 -4.46 1.13 1.49
CA ARG A 80 -4.23 2.41 2.13
C ARG A 80 -4.07 2.22 3.63
N PHE A 81 -3.04 2.84 4.17
CA PHE A 81 -2.72 2.83 5.59
C PHE A 81 -3.03 4.19 6.19
N GLU A 82 -3.80 4.19 7.27
CA GLU A 82 -3.97 5.35 8.14
C GLU A 82 -2.82 5.38 9.13
N GLN A 83 -2.09 6.50 9.18
CA GLN A 83 -1.00 6.67 10.13
C GLN A 83 -1.56 7.07 11.51
N LEU A 84 -0.83 6.76 12.59
CA LEU A 84 -1.19 7.16 13.95
C LEU A 84 -1.22 8.69 14.13
N SER A 85 -0.37 9.40 13.39
CA SER A 85 -0.35 10.86 13.41
C SER A 85 -1.48 11.46 12.58
N ARG A 86 -2.39 12.22 13.22
CA ARG A 86 -3.53 12.90 12.57
C ARG A 86 -3.14 13.92 11.49
N LEU A 87 -1.89 14.36 11.46
CA LEU A 87 -1.37 15.31 10.47
C LEU A 87 -0.68 14.62 9.29
N ALA A 88 -0.42 13.32 9.38
CA ALA A 88 0.26 12.58 8.34
C ALA A 88 -0.74 12.11 7.27
N LEU A 89 -0.34 12.23 6.00
CA LEU A 89 -1.15 11.79 4.88
C LEU A 89 -1.29 10.25 4.88
N PRO A 90 -2.46 9.69 4.56
CA PRO A 90 -2.58 8.25 4.42
C PRO A 90 -1.63 7.74 3.33
N ILE A 91 -1.06 6.58 3.57
CA ILE A 91 -0.08 5.97 2.67
C ILE A 91 -0.82 5.04 1.73
N GLU A 92 -0.59 5.17 0.42
CA GLU A 92 -1.21 4.32 -0.59
C GLU A 92 -0.16 3.43 -1.23
N MET A 93 -0.47 2.14 -1.29
CA MET A 93 0.38 1.11 -1.80
C MET A 93 -0.41 0.24 -2.78
N PRO A 94 -0.25 0.44 -4.10
CA PRO A 94 -0.87 -0.42 -5.10
C PRO A 94 -0.25 -1.82 -5.05
N ILE A 95 -1.10 -2.84 -5.03
CA ILE A 95 -0.75 -4.25 -5.13
C ILE A 95 -1.07 -4.72 -6.57
N ASP A 96 -0.18 -4.41 -7.51
CA ASP A 96 -0.35 -4.81 -8.92
C ASP A 96 0.05 -6.28 -9.18
N LEU A 97 0.97 -6.82 -8.38
CA LEU A 97 1.62 -8.12 -8.66
C LEU A 97 1.32 -9.21 -7.62
N GLU A 98 0.97 -8.82 -6.40
CA GLU A 98 0.70 -9.76 -5.31
C GLU A 98 -0.80 -10.07 -5.20
N ASN A 99 -1.13 -11.23 -4.63
CA ASN A 99 -2.51 -11.57 -4.36
C ASN A 99 -3.03 -10.70 -3.19
N PRO A 100 -4.08 -9.86 -3.40
CA PRO A 100 -4.59 -8.97 -2.35
C PRO A 100 -5.02 -9.74 -1.09
N GLU A 101 -5.44 -11.00 -1.21
CA GLU A 101 -5.78 -11.87 -0.08
C GLU A 101 -4.60 -12.14 0.84
N GLN A 102 -3.44 -12.44 0.24
CA GLN A 102 -2.25 -12.77 1.01
C GLN A 102 -1.74 -11.54 1.75
N VAL A 103 -1.78 -10.38 1.08
CA VAL A 103 -1.43 -9.11 1.70
C VAL A 103 -2.42 -8.76 2.82
N ARG A 104 -3.73 -8.94 2.61
CA ARG A 104 -4.76 -8.70 3.63
C ARG A 104 -4.56 -9.60 4.86
N LEU A 105 -4.41 -10.91 4.65
CA LEU A 105 -4.21 -11.88 5.72
C LEU A 105 -2.90 -11.66 6.47
N PHE A 106 -1.88 -11.17 5.79
CA PHE A 106 -0.62 -10.81 6.42
C PHE A 106 -0.80 -9.54 7.27
N LEU A 107 -1.30 -8.46 6.68
CA LEU A 107 -1.48 -7.18 7.37
C LEU A 107 -2.46 -7.27 8.53
N SER A 108 -3.52 -8.09 8.44
CA SER A 108 -4.51 -8.28 9.50
C SER A 108 -3.94 -8.93 10.77
N LYS A 109 -2.78 -9.60 10.68
CA LYS A 109 -2.06 -10.12 11.85
C LYS A 109 -1.35 -9.04 12.64
N HIS A 110 -1.00 -7.92 11.99
CA HIS A 110 -0.19 -6.85 12.58
C HIS A 110 -1.00 -5.58 12.85
N LEU A 111 -2.00 -5.29 12.02
CA LEU A 111 -2.81 -4.07 12.07
C LEU A 111 -4.30 -4.41 12.00
N PRO A 112 -5.17 -3.60 12.63
CA PRO A 112 -6.61 -3.74 12.45
C PRO A 112 -7.02 -3.26 11.05
N GLU A 113 -7.89 -4.03 10.41
CA GLU A 113 -8.49 -3.65 9.15
C GLU A 113 -9.70 -2.74 9.36
N ALA A 114 -9.79 -1.65 8.61
CA ALA A 114 -10.93 -0.74 8.59
C ALA A 114 -11.90 -1.12 7.47
N GLU A 115 -12.65 -2.21 7.66
CA GLU A 115 -13.55 -2.79 6.65
C GLU A 115 -14.61 -1.79 6.15
N ASP A 116 -15.08 -0.89 7.02
CA ASP A 116 -16.02 0.19 6.68
C ASP A 116 -15.51 1.16 5.59
N ARG A 117 -14.21 1.09 5.22
CA ARG A 117 -13.61 1.94 4.19
C ARG A 117 -13.19 1.18 2.92
N GLY A 118 -13.27 -0.16 2.91
CA GLY A 118 -12.71 -1.03 1.87
C GLY A 118 -13.74 -1.93 1.16
N GLU A 119 -15.02 -1.58 1.22
CA GLU A 119 -16.15 -2.44 0.85
C GLU A 119 -16.01 -3.08 -0.55
N ASP A 120 -15.47 -2.36 -1.55
CA ASP A 120 -15.39 -2.84 -2.94
C ASP A 120 -14.46 -4.06 -3.17
N VAL A 121 -13.40 -4.22 -2.36
CA VAL A 121 -12.49 -5.37 -2.50
C VAL A 121 -13.00 -6.55 -1.71
N ALA A 122 -13.40 -6.32 -0.45
CA ALA A 122 -13.94 -7.35 0.43
C ALA A 122 -15.16 -8.07 -0.19
N ASP A 123 -16.04 -7.32 -0.85
CA ASP A 123 -17.25 -7.88 -1.47
C ASP A 123 -16.92 -8.75 -2.71
N LYS A 124 -15.97 -8.30 -3.56
CA LYS A 124 -15.47 -9.09 -4.70
C LYS A 124 -14.82 -10.39 -4.23
N ILE A 125 -14.06 -10.36 -3.14
CA ILE A 125 -13.36 -11.52 -2.58
C ILE A 125 -14.35 -12.54 -2.00
N ASN A 126 -15.31 -12.10 -1.19
CA ASN A 126 -16.33 -12.98 -0.62
C ASN A 126 -17.12 -13.73 -1.70
N ARG A 127 -17.27 -13.11 -2.88
CA ARG A 127 -17.91 -13.73 -4.04
C ARG A 127 -17.05 -14.83 -4.69
N TRP A 128 -15.72 -14.73 -4.62
CA TRP A 128 -14.80 -15.73 -5.17
C TRP A 128 -14.57 -16.92 -4.23
N ILE A 129 -14.58 -16.71 -2.90
CA ILE A 129 -14.35 -17.77 -1.89
C ILE A 129 -15.57 -18.70 -1.74
N LYS A 130 -16.77 -18.28 -2.19
CA LYS A 130 -18.02 -19.04 -2.03
C LYS A 130 -18.23 -20.18 -3.05
N PHE A 131 -17.17 -20.68 -3.68
CA PHE A 131 -17.21 -21.80 -4.63
C PHE A 131 -16.45 -23.02 -4.13
#